data_AF-A0A542DIV7-F1
#
_entry.id   AF-A0A542DIV7-F1
#
_cell.length_a   1.000
_cell.length_b   1.000
_cell.length_c   1.000
_cell.angle_alpha   90.00
_cell.angle_beta   90.00
_cell.angle_gamma   90.00
#
_symmetry.space_group_name_H-M   'P 1'
#
loop_
_entity.id
_entity.type
_entity.pdbx_description
1 polymer ?
#
loop_
_entity_poly.entity_id
_entity_poly.type
_entity_poly.pdbx_seq_one_letter_code
_entity_poly.pdbx_strand_id
1 'polypeptide(L)' 'MTAPDLSQVIWRKSSFSTSEANCVEVGFAPGAIAVRDTKDRDRGTLAFPAASWAAFLRTQR' A
#
# COMPACT_ATOMS: atom_id res chain seq x y z
N MET A 1 -10.38 15.20 -7.73
CA MET A 1 -9.64 13.93 -7.54
C MET A 1 -10.05 13.41 -6.17
N THR A 2 -11.05 12.53 -6.13
CA THR A 2 -11.58 11.99 -4.86
C THR A 2 -10.59 11.00 -4.29
N ALA A 3 -10.29 11.10 -2.99
CA ALA A 3 -9.47 10.10 -2.32
C ALA A 3 -10.17 8.73 -2.42
N PRO A 4 -9.46 7.65 -2.77
CA PRO A 4 -10.06 6.32 -2.83
C PRO A 4 -10.62 5.92 -1.47
N ASP A 5 -11.76 5.23 -1.47
CA ASP A 5 -12.33 4.70 -0.24
C ASP A 5 -11.50 3.50 0.24
N LEU A 6 -10.86 3.65 1.40
CA LEU A 6 -10.02 2.63 2.01
C LEU A 6 -10.75 1.88 3.14
N SER A 7 -12.05 2.11 3.32
CA SER A 7 -12.83 1.48 4.39
C SER A 7 -12.88 -0.05 4.30
N GLN A 8 -12.77 -0.61 3.09
CA GLN A 8 -12.82 -2.04 2.79
C GLN A 8 -11.47 -2.60 2.31
N VAL A 9 -10.36 -2.00 2.74
CA VAL A 9 -9.03 -2.40 2.27
C VAL A 9 -8.57 -3.71 2.94
N ILE A 10 -8.05 -4.63 2.13
CA ILE A 10 -7.44 -5.87 2.62
C ILE A 10 -5.93 -5.66 2.71
N TRP A 11 -5.40 -5.62 3.93
CA TRP A 11 -3.97 -5.39 4.18
C TRP A 11 -3.16 -6.68 4.13
N ARG A 12 -2.00 -6.61 3.48
CA ARG A 12 -0.97 -7.65 3.50
C ARG A 12 0.36 -7.03 3.90
N LYS A 13 0.95 -7.55 4.97
CA LYS A 13 2.31 -7.20 5.40
C LYS A 13 3.34 -7.79 4.44
N SER A 14 4.36 -6.99 4.08
CA SER A 14 5.48 -7.46 3.25
C SER A 14 6.33 -8.47 4.02
N SER A 15 6.76 -9.54 3.36
CA SER A 15 7.71 -10.53 3.90
C SER A 15 9.11 -9.97 4.16
N PHE A 16 9.44 -8.83 3.54
CA PHE A 16 10.69 -8.10 3.79
C PHE A 16 10.64 -7.23 5.05
N SER A 17 9.49 -7.18 5.72
CA SER A 17 9.32 -6.49 7.00
C SER A 17 9.91 -7.34 8.13
N THR A 18 11.23 -7.32 8.28
CA THR A 18 11.94 -7.95 9.39
C THR A 18 11.90 -7.07 10.64
N SER A 19 12.30 -7.60 11.79
CA SER A 19 12.12 -6.98 13.11
C SER A 19 12.62 -5.52 13.18
N GLU A 20 13.69 -5.19 12.47
CA GLU A 20 14.41 -3.92 12.65
C GLU A 20 14.19 -2.90 11.51
N ALA A 21 13.72 -3.29 10.32
CA ALA A 21 13.65 -2.37 9.18
C ALA A 21 12.54 -2.69 8.14
N ASN A 22 12.25 -1.73 7.26
CA ASN A 22 11.45 -1.90 6.02
C ASN A 22 10.02 -2.45 6.23
N CYS A 23 9.38 -2.01 7.31
CA CYS A 23 8.06 -2.49 7.71
C CYS A 23 6.93 -1.83 6.91
N VAL A 24 6.48 -2.51 5.85
CA VAL A 24 5.45 -1.99 4.93
C VAL A 24 4.27 -2.95 4.80
N GLU A 25 3.07 -2.40 4.81
CA GLU A 25 1.81 -3.09 4.46
C GLU A 25 1.30 -2.53 3.12
N VAL A 26 0.83 -3.42 2.25
CA VAL A 26 0.13 -3.08 1.01
C VAL A 26 -1.33 -3.47 1.16
N GLY A 27 -2.23 -2.55 0.84
CA GLY A 27 -3.66 -2.70 0.95
C GLY A 27 -4.33 -2.74 -0.43
N PHE A 28 -5.24 -3.68 -0.63
CA PHE A 28 -6.04 -3.78 -1.85
C PHE A 28 -7.43 -3.21 -1.60
N ALA A 29 -7.80 -2.17 -2.33
CA ALA A 29 -9.12 -1.54 -2.31
C ALA A 29 -9.71 -1.48 -3.73
N PRO A 30 -11.02 -1.31 -3.90
CA PRO A 30 -11.62 -1.17 -5.21
C PRO A 30 -11.00 0.00 -6.00
N GLY A 31 -10.30 -0.31 -7.10
CA GLY A 31 -9.66 0.67 -7.98
C GLY A 31 -8.36 1.30 -7.45
N ALA A 32 -7.91 0.95 -6.24
CA ALA A 32 -6.75 1.57 -5.61
C ALA A 32 -5.86 0.58 -4.86
N ILE A 33 -4.59 0.94 -4.76
CA ILE A 33 -3.59 0.27 -3.95
C ILE A 33 -3.12 1.24 -2.88
N ALA A 34 -3.20 0.80 -1.63
CA ALA A 34 -2.78 1.56 -0.47
C ALA A 34 -1.44 1.05 0.05
N VAL A 35 -0.59 1.93 0.55
CA VAL A 35 0.70 1.61 1.16
C VAL A 35 0.82 2.39 2.45
N ARG A 36 1.21 1.71 3.54
CA ARG A 36 1.47 2.36 4.82
C ARG A 36 2.63 1.72 5.57
N ASP A 37 3.16 2.46 6.53
CA ASP A 37 4.11 1.95 7.51
C ASP A 37 3.39 0.98 8.46
N THR A 38 3.95 -0.23 8.62
CA THR A 38 3.37 -1.22 9.54
C THR A 38 3.55 -0.82 11.01
N LYS A 39 4.65 -0.13 11.34
CA LYS A 39 5.00 0.31 12.69
C LYS A 39 4.25 1.57 13.09
N ASP A 40 3.87 2.40 12.13
CA ASP A 40 3.20 3.68 12.39
C ASP A 40 2.00 3.88 11.44
N ARG A 41 0.92 3.14 11.72
CA ARG A 41 -0.30 3.13 10.89
C ARG A 41 -1.07 4.45 10.93
N ASP A 42 -0.92 5.20 12.01
CA ASP A 42 -1.66 6.45 12.25
C ASP A 42 -1.01 7.65 11.54
N ARG A 43 0.24 7.53 11.09
CA ARG A 43 0.91 8.53 10.23
C ARG A 43 0.27 8.70 8.85
N GLY A 44 -0.65 7.83 8.49
CA GLY A 44 -1.44 7.93 7.27
C GLY A 44 -1.09 6.85 6.25
N THR A 45 -1.74 6.95 5.10
CA THR A 45 -1.69 5.94 4.05
C THR A 45 -1.54 6.63 2.71
N LEU A 46 -0.57 6.18 1.92
CA LEU A 46 -0.43 6.57 0.52
C LEU A 46 -1.38 5.72 -0.32
N ALA A 47 -2.13 6.32 -1.22
CA ALA A 47 -3.04 5.60 -2.09
C ALA A 47 -2.80 5.95 -3.56
N PHE A 48 -2.79 4.92 -4.40
CA PHE A 48 -2.48 5.02 -5.82
C PHE A 48 -3.59 4.36 -6.64
N PRO A 49 -3.91 4.85 -7.85
CA PRO A 49 -4.75 4.10 -8.78
C PRO A 49 -4.12 2.74 -9.09
N ALA A 50 -4.93 1.68 -9.15
CA ALA A 50 -4.43 0.32 -9.39
C ALA A 50 -3.66 0.19 -10.71
N ALA A 51 -4.08 0.92 -11.75
CA ALA A 51 -3.39 0.95 -13.05
C ALA A 51 -1.98 1.55 -12.96
N SER A 52 -1.82 2.64 -12.20
CA SER A 52 -0.52 3.29 -11.97
C SER A 52 0.41 2.38 -11.17
N TRP A 53 -0.10 1.71 -10.13
CA TRP A 53 0.66 0.74 -9.36
C TRP A 53 1.16 -0.43 -10.22
N ALA A 54 0.28 -0.99 -11.06
CA ALA A 54 0.66 -2.05 -11.99
C ALA A 54 1.72 -1.58 -13.02
N ALA A 55 1.64 -0.34 -13.48
CA ALA A 55 2.65 0.24 -14.36
C ALA A 55 4.01 0.38 -13.67
N PHE A 56 4.02 0.88 -12.44
CA PHE A 56 5.23 0.98 -11.62
C PHE A 56 5.90 -0.38 -11.41
N LEU A 57 5.15 -1.43 -11.06
CA LEU A 57 5.74 -2.76 -10.85
C LEU A 57 6.44 -3.31 -12.10
N ARG A 58 5.97 -2.96 -13.30
CA ARG A 58 6.64 -3.38 -14.55
C ARG A 58 7.98 -2.70 -14.79
N THR A 59 8.25 -1.57 -14.15
CA THR A 59 9.55 -0.88 -14.27
C THR A 59 10.59 -1.39 -13.26
N GLN A 60 10.17 -2.20 -12.28
CA GLN A 60 11.03 -2.75 -11.22
C GLN A 60 11.50 -4.17 -11.54
N ARG A 61 11.66 -4.49 -12.84
CA ARG A 61 12.09 -5.79 -13.32
C ARG A 61 13.60 -5.85 -13.51
#